data_AF-A0A351J0Q7-F1
#
_entry.id   AF-A0A351J0Q7-F1
#
_cell.length_a   1.000
_cell.length_b   1.000
_cell.length_c   1.000
_cell.angle_alpha   90.00
_cell.angle_beta   90.00
_cell.angle_gamma   90.00
#
_symmetry.space_group_name_H-M   'P 1'
#
loop_
_entity.id
_entity.type
_entity.pdbx_description
1 polymer ?
#
loop_
_entity_poly.entity_id
_entity_poly.type
_entity_poly.pdbx_seq_one_letter_code
_entity_poly.pdbx_strand_id
1 'polypeptide(L)'
;MANFTLLTTEGAARRGRFETVHGTIETPVFMNVATAATIRGGVSAPDLADLQCQVMLCNTYHLHVRPGEKIIHDMGGLQGFTGWKGPTLTDSGGFQVFSLAHLRKITEEGVAFNSHVDGRKIFMGPEESMAIQVALGSTIAMAFDECLENP
;
A
#
# COMPACT_ATOMS: atom_id res chain seq x y z
N MET A 1 14.19 -3.39 11.68
CA MET A 1 15.31 -2.75 10.96
C MET A 1 15.21 -3.17 9.51
N ALA A 2 15.31 -2.24 8.56
CA ALA A 2 15.23 -2.52 7.14
C ALA A 2 16.63 -2.41 6.54
N ASN A 3 17.11 -3.44 5.83
CA ASN A 3 18.47 -3.48 5.28
C ASN A 3 18.44 -3.92 3.82
N PHE A 4 19.04 -3.13 2.93
CA PHE A 4 19.17 -3.49 1.52
C PHE A 4 20.63 -3.83 1.18
N THR A 5 20.85 -5.04 0.68
CA THR A 5 22.17 -5.53 0.25
C THR A 5 22.17 -5.73 -1.26
N LEU A 6 23.12 -5.10 -1.96
CA LEU A 6 23.39 -5.37 -3.38
C LEU A 6 24.29 -6.61 -3.49
N LEU A 7 23.82 -7.65 -4.19
CA LEU A 7 24.52 -8.93 -4.30
C LEU A 7 25.39 -9.02 -5.56
N THR A 8 24.85 -8.61 -6.71
CA THR A 8 25.59 -8.57 -7.98
C THR A 8 24.96 -7.58 -8.96
N THR A 9 25.70 -7.25 -10.00
CA THR A 9 25.33 -6.30 -11.06
C THR A 9 25.72 -6.82 -12.43
N GLU A 10 24.89 -6.57 -13.42
CA GLU A 10 25.20 -6.79 -14.83
C GLU A 10 24.71 -5.58 -15.64
N GLY A 11 25.64 -4.72 -16.06
CA GLY A 11 25.29 -3.42 -16.63
C GLY A 11 24.45 -2.58 -15.66
N ALA A 12 23.23 -2.19 -16.05
CA ALA A 12 22.29 -1.47 -15.19
C ALA A 12 21.42 -2.40 -14.31
N ALA A 13 21.43 -3.72 -14.57
CA ALA A 13 20.66 -4.68 -13.78
C ALA A 13 21.31 -4.91 -12.42
N ARG A 14 20.49 -5.01 -11.37
CA ARG A 14 20.91 -5.12 -9.98
C ARG A 14 20.17 -6.27 -9.31
N ARG A 15 20.90 -7.26 -8.83
CA ARG A 15 20.38 -8.30 -7.94
C ARG A 15 20.63 -7.88 -6.51
N GLY A 16 19.58 -7.75 -5.71
CA GLY A 16 19.71 -7.35 -4.31
C GLY A 16 18.76 -8.08 -3.40
N ARG A 17 18.92 -7.87 -2.10
CA ARG A 17 18.09 -8.45 -1.05
C ARG A 17 17.66 -7.34 -0.11
N PHE A 18 16.37 -7.26 0.17
CA PHE A 18 15.80 -6.32 1.12
C PHE A 18 15.23 -7.09 2.32
N GLU A 19 15.90 -6.98 3.46
CA GLU A 19 15.51 -7.64 4.70
C GLU A 19 14.61 -6.71 5.49
N THR A 20 13.44 -7.21 5.87
CA THR A 20 12.45 -6.47 6.67
C THR A 20 12.09 -7.26 7.93
N VAL A 21 11.33 -6.64 8.82
CA VAL A 21 10.83 -7.31 10.03
C VAL A 21 9.79 -8.40 9.75
N HIS A 22 9.23 -8.43 8.54
CA HIS A 22 8.19 -9.38 8.14
C HIS A 22 8.66 -10.38 7.06
N GLY A 23 9.95 -10.38 6.73
CA GLY A 23 10.53 -11.28 5.75
C GLY A 23 11.52 -10.61 4.82
N THR A 24 12.12 -11.42 3.96
CA THR A 24 13.16 -11.02 3.01
C THR A 24 12.59 -10.96 1.60
N ILE A 25 12.88 -9.88 0.88
CA ILE A 25 12.46 -9.65 -0.50
C ILE A 25 13.70 -9.71 -1.39
N GLU A 26 13.67 -10.54 -2.42
CA GLU A 26 14.71 -10.66 -3.43
C GLU A 26 14.39 -9.72 -4.61
N THR A 27 15.32 -8.85 -4.97
CA THR A 27 15.14 -7.88 -6.07
C THR A 27 15.94 -8.29 -7.32
N PRO A 28 15.43 -8.07 -8.55
CA PRO A 28 14.17 -7.42 -8.90
C PRO A 28 12.92 -8.21 -8.48
N VAL A 29 11.87 -7.51 -8.03
CA VAL A 29 10.66 -8.12 -7.48
C VAL A 29 9.41 -7.60 -8.20
N PHE A 30 8.44 -8.48 -8.41
CA PHE A 30 7.08 -8.13 -8.80
C PHE A 30 6.17 -8.18 -7.56
N MET A 31 5.32 -7.18 -7.37
CA MET A 31 4.44 -7.08 -6.21
C MET A 31 2.99 -7.36 -6.60
N ASN A 32 2.36 -8.33 -5.94
CA ASN A 32 0.96 -8.67 -6.20
C ASN A 32 0.04 -7.62 -5.55
N VAL A 33 -0.89 -7.05 -6.33
CA VAL A 33 -1.76 -5.96 -5.88
C VAL A 33 -3.06 -6.48 -5.28
N ALA A 34 -3.25 -6.21 -3.99
CA ALA A 34 -4.48 -6.46 -3.22
C ALA A 34 -5.24 -5.14 -3.01
N THR A 35 -6.15 -4.80 -3.94
CA THR A 35 -6.81 -3.49 -3.96
C THR A 35 -7.63 -3.17 -2.70
N ALA A 36 -8.30 -4.15 -2.10
CA ALA A 36 -9.07 -3.98 -0.87
C ALA A 36 -8.72 -5.08 0.13
N ALA A 37 -7.41 -5.31 0.33
CA ALA A 37 -6.89 -6.44 1.12
C ALA A 37 -7.28 -7.83 0.55
N THR A 38 -7.70 -7.87 -0.71
CA THR A 38 -7.96 -9.09 -1.48
C THR A 38 -7.37 -8.94 -2.87
N ILE A 39 -6.74 -10.00 -3.38
CA ILE A 39 -6.32 -10.08 -4.78
C ILE A 39 -7.54 -10.51 -5.61
N ARG A 40 -7.90 -9.71 -6.60
CA ARG A 40 -9.02 -10.03 -7.49
C ARG A 40 -8.72 -11.32 -8.27
N GLY A 41 -9.70 -12.21 -8.33
CA GLY A 41 -9.55 -13.53 -8.97
C GLY A 41 -9.66 -14.72 -8.02
N GLY A 42 -9.97 -14.50 -6.74
CA GLY A 42 -10.17 -15.58 -5.76
C GLY A 42 -8.88 -16.12 -5.14
N VAL A 43 -7.77 -15.40 -5.30
CA VAL A 43 -6.47 -15.75 -4.70
C VAL A 43 -6.51 -15.38 -3.21
N SER A 44 -6.41 -16.40 -2.37
CA SER A 44 -6.36 -16.31 -0.92
C SER A 44 -4.92 -16.08 -0.43
N ALA A 45 -4.76 -15.72 0.85
CA ALA A 45 -3.42 -15.58 1.45
C ALA A 45 -2.58 -16.87 1.38
N PRO A 46 -3.13 -18.09 1.56
CA PRO A 46 -2.41 -19.33 1.26
C PRO A 46 -1.89 -19.41 -0.17
N ASP A 47 -2.71 -19.05 -1.17
CA ASP A 47 -2.31 -19.13 -2.58
C ASP A 47 -1.13 -18.19 -2.90
N LEU A 48 -0.98 -17.08 -2.17
CA LEU A 48 0.16 -16.19 -2.31
C LEU A 48 1.50 -16.85 -1.97
N ALA A 49 1.50 -17.78 -1.01
CA ALA A 49 2.70 -18.53 -0.67
C ALA A 49 3.11 -19.46 -1.81
N ASP A 50 2.14 -20.15 -2.42
CA ASP A 50 2.36 -21.04 -3.57
C ASP A 50 2.84 -20.28 -4.81
N LEU A 51 2.37 -19.04 -4.99
CA LEU A 51 2.82 -18.13 -6.04
C LEU A 51 4.18 -17.48 -5.76
N GLN A 52 4.86 -17.87 -4.68
CA GLN A 52 6.15 -17.32 -4.26
C GLN A 52 6.12 -15.79 -4.10
N CYS A 53 4.97 -15.25 -3.69
CA CYS A 53 4.83 -13.84 -3.36
C CYS A 53 5.81 -13.49 -2.24
N GLN A 54 6.59 -12.43 -2.43
CA GLN A 54 7.53 -11.96 -1.41
C GLN A 54 7.08 -10.64 -0.77
N VAL A 55 6.19 -9.91 -1.45
CA VAL A 55 5.63 -8.66 -0.96
C VAL A 55 4.27 -8.43 -1.60
N MET A 56 3.29 -8.10 -0.78
CA MET A 56 1.95 -7.71 -1.21
C MET A 56 1.84 -6.20 -1.26
N LEU A 57 1.22 -5.65 -2.30
CA LEU A 57 0.87 -4.22 -2.35
C LEU A 57 -0.60 -4.05 -1.97
N CYS A 58 -0.88 -3.23 -0.96
CA CYS A 58 -2.23 -2.86 -0.56
C CYS A 58 -2.52 -1.39 -0.86
N ASN A 59 -3.78 -1.09 -1.17
CA ASN A 59 -4.18 0.26 -1.51
C ASN A 59 -4.74 1.02 -0.30
N THR A 60 -4.05 2.07 0.12
CA THR A 60 -4.42 2.89 1.28
C THR A 60 -5.75 3.58 1.08
N TYR A 61 -6.02 4.13 -0.11
CA TYR A 61 -7.27 4.83 -0.40
C TYR A 61 -8.49 3.91 -0.21
N HIS A 62 -8.48 2.72 -0.81
CA HIS A 62 -9.61 1.81 -0.70
C HIS A 62 -9.83 1.33 0.74
N LEU A 63 -8.75 0.97 1.44
CA LEU A 63 -8.83 0.50 2.82
C LEU A 63 -9.33 1.58 3.77
N HIS A 64 -8.92 2.83 3.57
CA HIS A 64 -9.39 3.99 4.36
C HIS A 64 -10.87 4.29 4.10
N VAL A 65 -11.31 4.24 2.83
CA VAL A 65 -12.71 4.44 2.48
C VAL A 65 -13.58 3.32 3.06
N ARG A 66 -13.16 2.06 2.91
CA ARG A 66 -13.85 0.89 3.48
C ARG A 66 -12.91 -0.32 3.50
N PRO A 67 -12.73 -1.02 4.64
CA PRO A 67 -13.54 -0.96 5.87
C PRO A 67 -13.21 0.21 6.81
N GLY A 68 -12.09 0.88 6.62
CA GLY A 68 -11.51 1.83 7.55
C GLY A 68 -10.34 1.23 8.32
N GLU A 69 -9.26 1.97 8.42
CA GLU A 69 -7.99 1.61 9.04
C GLU A 69 -8.12 1.26 10.53
N LYS A 70 -9.05 1.88 11.26
CA LYS A 70 -9.31 1.53 12.66
C LYS A 70 -9.76 0.08 12.82
N ILE A 71 -10.65 -0.39 11.95
CA ILE A 71 -11.14 -1.78 11.99
C ILE A 71 -9.98 -2.74 11.68
N ILE A 72 -9.18 -2.41 10.67
CA ILE A 72 -8.02 -3.22 10.29
C ILE A 72 -6.99 -3.27 11.42
N HIS A 73 -6.69 -2.13 12.05
CA HIS A 73 -5.83 -2.04 13.21
C HIS A 73 -6.32 -2.95 14.36
N ASP A 74 -7.60 -2.84 14.71
CA ASP A 74 -8.21 -3.63 15.80
C ASP A 74 -8.22 -5.14 15.50
N MET A 75 -8.14 -5.52 14.22
CA MET A 75 -7.99 -6.91 13.77
C MET A 75 -6.52 -7.40 13.71
N GLY A 76 -5.56 -6.60 14.17
CA GLY A 76 -4.13 -6.93 14.14
C GLY A 76 -3.40 -6.43 12.89
N GLY A 77 -3.88 -5.34 12.29
CA GLY A 77 -3.33 -4.76 11.07
C GLY A 77 -3.63 -5.59 9.82
N LEU A 78 -3.00 -5.25 8.70
CA LEU A 78 -3.22 -5.93 7.42
C LEU A 78 -2.88 -7.42 7.49
N GLN A 79 -1.90 -7.82 8.31
CA GLN A 79 -1.57 -9.24 8.47
C GLN A 79 -2.71 -10.01 9.11
N GLY A 80 -3.28 -9.50 10.21
CA GLY A 80 -4.44 -10.12 10.86
C GLY A 80 -5.70 -10.09 10.00
N PHE A 81 -5.90 -8.99 9.25
CA PHE A 81 -7.05 -8.82 8.38
C PHE A 81 -7.03 -9.73 7.14
N THR A 82 -5.86 -9.95 6.53
CA THR A 82 -5.71 -10.73 5.30
C THR A 82 -5.28 -12.17 5.53
N GLY A 83 -4.64 -12.46 6.66
CA GLY A 83 -3.92 -13.71 6.91
C GLY A 83 -2.53 -13.80 6.25
N TRP A 84 -2.12 -12.78 5.47
CA TRP A 84 -0.78 -12.70 4.88
C TRP A 84 0.26 -12.39 5.95
N LYS A 85 1.32 -13.21 6.02
CA LYS A 85 2.38 -13.08 7.04
C LYS A 85 3.66 -12.44 6.53
N GLY A 86 3.76 -12.17 5.23
CA GLY A 86 4.94 -11.59 4.63
C GLY A 86 4.94 -10.05 4.65
N PRO A 87 5.96 -9.44 4.03
CA PRO A 87 6.02 -8.01 3.84
C PRO A 87 4.80 -7.47 3.08
N THR A 88 4.33 -6.30 3.51
CA THR A 88 3.25 -5.56 2.83
C THR A 88 3.72 -4.14 2.57
N LEU A 89 3.63 -3.71 1.31
CA LEU A 89 3.76 -2.32 0.90
C LEU A 89 2.36 -1.69 0.84
N THR A 90 2.21 -0.50 1.38
CA THR A 90 1.02 0.33 1.13
C THR A 90 1.40 1.52 0.27
N ASP A 91 0.59 1.79 -0.75
CA ASP A 91 0.72 3.06 -1.47
C ASP A 91 0.25 4.24 -0.60
N SER A 92 0.49 5.46 -1.05
CA SER A 92 0.12 6.66 -0.29
C SER A 92 -1.38 6.98 -0.35
N GLY A 93 -2.08 6.40 -1.33
CA GLY A 93 -3.43 6.79 -1.73
C GLY A 93 -3.48 8.03 -2.64
N GLY A 94 -2.36 8.71 -2.86
CA GLY A 94 -2.29 9.95 -3.66
C GLY A 94 -2.87 9.73 -5.05
N PHE A 95 -2.31 8.79 -5.81
CA PHE A 95 -2.74 8.49 -7.19
C PHE A 95 -4.26 8.29 -7.32
N GLN A 96 -4.91 7.58 -6.39
CA GLN A 96 -6.35 7.31 -6.45
C GLN A 96 -7.16 8.57 -6.14
N VAL A 97 -6.72 9.40 -5.20
CA VAL A 97 -7.38 10.68 -4.96
C VAL A 97 -7.22 11.61 -6.16
N PHE A 98 -6.05 11.62 -6.81
CA PHE A 98 -5.79 12.43 -8.02
C PHE A 98 -6.35 11.84 -9.32
N SER A 99 -6.79 10.58 -9.37
CA SER A 99 -7.37 9.97 -10.58
C SER A 99 -8.87 9.70 -10.49
N LEU A 100 -9.41 9.40 -9.30
CA LEU A 100 -10.80 8.93 -9.13
C LEU A 100 -11.73 9.95 -8.49
N ALA A 101 -11.21 10.97 -7.80
CA ALA A 101 -12.05 11.98 -7.18
C ALA A 101 -12.41 13.09 -8.18
N HIS A 102 -13.54 12.94 -8.87
CA HIS A 102 -14.11 13.98 -9.74
C HIS A 102 -14.45 15.28 -8.99
N LEU A 103 -14.71 15.20 -7.68
CA LEU A 103 -14.98 16.33 -6.79
C LEU A 103 -13.86 16.44 -5.75
N ARG A 104 -12.67 16.86 -6.19
CA ARG A 104 -11.53 17.10 -5.31
C ARG A 104 -11.19 18.58 -5.21
N LYS A 105 -10.74 18.99 -4.04
CA LYS A 105 -10.08 20.29 -3.81
C LYS A 105 -8.66 20.03 -3.34
N ILE A 106 -7.70 20.41 -4.17
CA ILE A 106 -6.27 20.29 -3.87
C ILE A 106 -5.80 21.59 -3.23
N THR A 107 -5.02 21.47 -2.17
CA THR A 107 -4.36 22.55 -1.43
C THR A 107 -2.95 22.09 -1.04
N GLU A 108 -2.10 23.00 -0.60
CA GLU A 108 -0.75 22.64 -0.09
C GLU A 108 -0.81 21.64 1.08
N GLU A 109 -1.85 21.74 1.92
CA GLU A 109 -2.06 20.85 3.06
C GLU A 109 -2.44 19.41 2.64
N GLY A 110 -2.91 19.22 1.40
CA GLY A 110 -3.43 17.94 0.93
C GLY A 110 -4.70 18.10 0.10
N VAL A 111 -5.50 17.04 0.08
CA VAL A 111 -6.67 16.94 -0.81
C VAL A 111 -7.94 16.56 -0.05
N ALA A 112 -8.98 17.36 -0.26
CA ALA A 112 -10.33 17.05 0.21
C ALA A 112 -11.16 16.44 -0.93
N PHE A 113 -11.85 15.33 -0.68
CA PHE A 113 -12.68 14.64 -1.65
C PHE A 113 -13.90 14.00 -1.00
N ASN A 114 -14.86 13.58 -1.82
CA ASN A 114 -16.00 12.81 -1.34
C ASN A 114 -15.76 11.31 -1.56
N SER A 115 -16.06 10.51 -0.55
CA SER A 115 -16.09 9.05 -0.64
C SER A 115 -17.04 8.60 -1.75
N HIS A 116 -16.58 7.70 -2.61
CA HIS A 116 -17.39 7.10 -3.68
C HIS A 116 -18.39 6.05 -3.14
N VAL A 117 -18.29 5.66 -1.86
CA VAL A 117 -19.16 4.64 -1.24
C VAL A 117 -20.39 5.27 -0.59
N ASP A 118 -20.22 6.38 0.14
CA ASP A 118 -21.26 6.98 0.98
C ASP A 118 -21.32 8.52 0.90
N GLY A 119 -20.47 9.14 0.08
CA GLY A 119 -20.49 10.59 -0.15
C GLY A 119 -19.90 11.43 0.98
N ARG A 120 -19.40 10.84 2.07
CA ARG A 120 -18.78 11.60 3.17
C ARG A 120 -17.54 12.36 2.68
N LYS A 121 -17.31 13.55 3.23
CA LYS A 121 -16.10 14.33 2.94
C LYS A 121 -14.92 13.73 3.71
N ILE A 122 -13.82 13.51 2.99
CA ILE A 122 -12.57 12.97 3.51
C ILE A 122 -11.47 13.98 3.15
N PHE A 123 -10.54 14.17 4.07
CA PHE A 123 -9.30 14.90 3.84
C PHE A 123 -8.13 13.93 3.92
N MET A 124 -7.17 14.07 3.01
CA MET A 124 -5.96 13.27 2.98
C MET A 124 -4.77 14.17 2.64
N GLY A 125 -3.89 14.37 3.60
CA GLY A 125 -2.57 14.98 3.45
C GLY A 125 -1.45 14.00 3.81
N PRO A 126 -0.20 14.50 3.87
CA PRO A 126 0.96 13.70 4.26
C PRO A 126 0.79 13.02 5.62
N GLU A 127 0.34 13.76 6.63
CA GLU A 127 0.15 13.29 8.00
C GLU A 127 -0.94 12.22 8.09
N GLU A 128 -2.08 12.43 7.45
CA GLU A 128 -3.17 11.46 7.42
C GLU A 128 -2.74 10.18 6.69
N SER A 129 -2.05 10.30 5.56
CA SER A 129 -1.55 9.15 4.81
C SER A 129 -0.59 8.32 5.67
N MET A 130 0.33 8.96 6.40
CA MET A 130 1.23 8.26 7.31
C MET A 130 0.50 7.61 8.47
N ALA A 131 -0.45 8.31 9.10
CA ALA A 131 -1.24 7.77 10.21
C ALA A 131 -2.06 6.54 9.78
N ILE A 132 -2.67 6.59 8.59
CA ILE A 132 -3.41 5.46 8.03
C ILE A 132 -2.47 4.28 7.78
N GLN A 133 -1.33 4.47 7.12
CA GLN A 133 -0.39 3.39 6.83
C GLN A 133 0.20 2.76 8.10
N VAL A 134 0.40 3.55 9.16
CA VAL A 134 0.77 3.03 10.50
C VAL A 134 -0.35 2.17 11.08
N ALA A 135 -1.60 2.63 11.05
CA ALA A 135 -2.75 1.86 11.53
C ALA A 135 -2.97 0.55 10.75
N LEU A 136 -2.67 0.57 9.44
CA LEU A 136 -2.68 -0.61 8.58
C LEU A 136 -1.55 -1.61 8.90
N GLY A 137 -0.48 -1.20 9.59
CA GLY A 137 0.65 -2.06 9.93
C GLY A 137 1.57 -2.35 8.73
N SER A 138 1.78 -1.36 7.87
CA SER A 138 2.62 -1.49 6.67
C SER A 138 4.07 -1.82 6.98
N THR A 139 4.69 -2.67 6.15
CA THR A 139 6.13 -2.95 6.22
C THR A 139 6.92 -1.89 5.49
N ILE A 140 6.39 -1.45 4.34
CA ILE A 140 6.94 -0.39 3.50
C ILE A 140 5.80 0.60 3.29
N ALA A 141 5.98 1.83 3.75
CA ALA A 141 5.02 2.91 3.56
C ALA A 141 5.52 3.86 2.48
N MET A 142 4.62 4.26 1.59
CA MET A 142 4.93 5.23 0.53
C MET A 142 4.58 6.64 1.00
N ALA A 143 5.49 7.59 0.79
CA ALA A 143 5.24 9.00 1.07
C ALA A 143 4.06 9.53 0.24
N PHE A 144 3.29 10.45 0.81
CA PHE A 144 2.20 11.11 0.10
C PHE A 144 2.74 12.03 -0.98
N ASP A 145 2.14 11.91 -2.17
CA ASP A 145 2.62 12.55 -3.39
C ASP A 145 1.44 12.98 -4.29
N GLU A 146 1.71 14.01 -5.10
CA GLU A 146 0.80 14.47 -6.14
C GLU A 146 1.21 13.89 -7.50
N CYS A 147 0.31 13.14 -8.12
CA CYS A 147 0.53 12.62 -9.46
C CYS A 147 0.16 13.69 -10.49
N LEU A 148 1.19 14.24 -11.15
CA LEU A 148 1.01 15.20 -12.22
C LEU A 148 0.47 14.52 -13.48
N GLU A 149 -0.42 15.20 -14.21
CA GLU A 149 -0.85 14.74 -15.53
C GLU A 149 0.35 14.70 -16.49
N ASN A 150 0.41 13.66 -17.33
CA ASN A 150 1.45 13.53 -18.33
C ASN A 150 1.24 14.61 -19.41
N PRO A 151 2.24 15.46 -19.72
CA PRO A 151 2.11 16.55 -20.70
C PRO A 151 1.86 16.06 -22.13
#